data_AF-A0A8T6Y1J0-F1
#
_entry.id   AF-A0A8T6Y1J0-F1
#
_cell.length_a   1.000
_cell.length_b   1.000
_cell.length_c   1.000
_cell.angle_alpha   90.00
_cell.angle_beta   90.00
_cell.angle_gamma   90.00
#
_symmetry.space_group_name_H-M   'P 1'
#
loop_
_entity.id
_entity.type
_entity.pdbx_description
1 polymer ?
#
loop_
_entity_poly.entity_id
_entity_poly.type
_entity_poly.pdbx_seq_one_letter_code
_entity_poly.pdbx_strand_id
1 'polypeptide(L)'
;MVRFLAELIAHPSVGPSSGGEGEWERVEWIEAQARQMGLADIQRLDVDDPSVPSGKRPNLVVWLRGEGTPREGPRLLVVTHTDVVPPGNLDDWTGDPFTARVEDGRIIGRGAEDNGQSLTASLFAVKALHNMGLRPDIDVGLVMVADEEVGNTKGIGHLLDLGFFRPDDLVVVPDHGEPDGRLVEVSEKA
;
A
#
# COMPACT_ATOMS: atom_id res chain seq x y z
N MET A 1 4.06 -14.38 -2.67
CA MET A 1 3.30 -13.66 -1.63
C MET A 1 4.04 -13.70 -0.31
N VAL A 2 4.14 -14.83 0.40
CA VAL A 2 4.85 -14.93 1.70
C VAL A 2 6.25 -14.29 1.70
N ARG A 3 7.10 -14.68 0.74
CA ARG A 3 8.45 -14.10 0.60
C ARG A 3 8.44 -12.58 0.37
N PHE A 4 7.51 -12.10 -0.46
CA PHE A 4 7.39 -10.67 -0.73
C PHE A 4 6.99 -9.90 0.53
N LEU A 5 6.01 -10.40 1.30
CA LEU A 5 5.61 -9.77 2.56
C LEU A 5 6.75 -9.80 3.59
N ALA A 6 7.50 -10.91 3.67
CA ALA A 6 8.67 -10.99 4.54
C ALA A 6 9.75 -9.95 4.17
N GLU A 7 10.03 -9.79 2.87
CA GLU A 7 10.97 -8.78 2.38
C GLU A 7 10.43 -7.35 2.56
N LEU A 8 9.12 -7.12 2.41
CA LEU A 8 8.47 -5.82 2.68
C LEU A 8 8.66 -5.40 4.15
N ILE A 9 8.42 -6.32 5.09
CA ILE A 9 8.61 -6.10 6.54
C ILE A 9 10.06 -5.69 6.85
N ALA A 10 11.02 -6.24 6.11
CA ALA A 10 12.45 -5.93 6.27
C ALA A 10 12.87 -4.53 5.76
N HIS A 11 11.95 -3.74 5.21
CA HIS A 11 12.15 -2.32 4.92
C HIS A 11 11.32 -1.50 5.90
N PRO A 12 11.83 -1.12 7.09
CA PRO A 12 11.07 -0.32 8.05
C PRO A 12 10.63 1.01 7.44
N SER A 13 9.42 1.46 7.76
CA SER A 13 8.82 2.69 7.21
C SER A 13 8.06 3.49 8.26
N VAL A 14 8.58 3.51 9.49
CA VAL A 14 7.98 4.27 10.59
C VAL A 14 7.99 5.75 10.23
N GLY A 15 6.86 6.42 10.41
CA GLY A 15 6.71 7.85 10.12
C GLY A 15 7.59 8.75 11.01
N PRO A 16 7.92 9.97 10.56
CA PRO A 16 8.81 10.89 11.28
C PRO A 16 8.24 11.36 12.63
N SER A 17 6.92 11.52 12.73
CA SER A 17 6.25 11.86 14.00
C SER A 17 6.41 10.78 15.08
N SER A 18 6.77 9.56 14.68
CA SER A 18 7.04 8.43 15.55
C SER A 18 8.53 8.08 15.63
N GLY A 19 9.40 8.96 15.15
CA GLY A 19 10.85 8.83 15.22
C GLY A 19 11.49 7.95 14.13
N GLY A 20 10.76 7.62 13.07
CA GLY A 20 11.30 6.90 11.92
C GLY A 20 11.71 7.81 10.76
N GLU A 21 12.20 7.20 9.68
CA GLU A 21 12.74 7.91 8.50
C GLU A 21 11.70 8.10 7.38
N GLY A 22 10.47 7.61 7.58
CA GLY A 22 9.42 7.60 6.56
C GLY A 22 9.54 6.42 5.61
N GLU A 23 8.79 6.47 4.52
CA GLU A 23 8.46 5.32 3.67
C GLU A 23 9.33 5.22 2.41
N TRP A 24 10.29 6.12 2.23
CA TRP A 24 11.04 6.29 0.97
C TRP A 24 11.68 4.99 0.50
N GLU A 25 12.52 4.37 1.34
CA GLU A 25 13.23 3.13 0.97
C GLU A 25 12.26 1.98 0.68
N ARG A 26 11.19 1.84 1.49
CA ARG A 26 10.16 0.83 1.29
C ARG A 26 9.45 1.03 -0.05
N VAL A 27 9.05 2.26 -0.38
CA VAL A 27 8.35 2.54 -1.63
C VAL A 27 9.26 2.39 -2.85
N GLU A 28 10.53 2.77 -2.78
CA GLU A 28 11.50 2.49 -3.84
C GLU A 28 11.65 0.98 -4.07
N TRP A 29 11.70 0.20 -3.00
CA TRP A 29 11.73 -1.26 -3.10
C TRP A 29 10.44 -1.81 -3.73
N ILE A 30 9.26 -1.37 -3.28
CA ILE A 30 7.97 -1.79 -3.84
C ILE A 30 7.89 -1.47 -5.34
N GLU A 31 8.28 -0.25 -5.75
CA GLU A 31 8.31 0.16 -7.15
C GLU A 31 9.22 -0.76 -7.96
N ALA A 32 10.44 -1.04 -7.46
CA ALA A 32 11.37 -1.95 -8.12
C ALA A 32 10.78 -3.36 -8.28
N GLN A 33 10.08 -3.86 -7.26
CA GLN A 33 9.40 -5.15 -7.33
C GLN A 33 8.24 -5.14 -8.35
N ALA A 34 7.40 -4.11 -8.36
CA ALA A 34 6.32 -3.97 -9.33
C ALA A 34 6.85 -3.98 -10.78
N ARG A 35 7.95 -3.26 -11.04
CA ARG A 35 8.63 -3.27 -12.35
C ARG A 35 9.16 -4.66 -12.72
N GLN A 36 9.78 -5.38 -11.78
CA GLN A 36 10.23 -6.76 -11.99
C GLN A 36 9.08 -7.74 -12.26
N MET A 37 7.88 -7.43 -11.75
CA MET A 37 6.66 -8.19 -12.01
C MET A 37 6.02 -7.88 -13.37
N GLY A 38 6.56 -6.95 -14.16
CA GLY A 38 6.01 -6.52 -15.45
C GLY A 38 4.95 -5.42 -15.34
N LEU A 39 4.67 -4.92 -14.14
CA LEU A 39 3.72 -3.84 -13.89
C LEU A 39 4.42 -2.50 -14.11
N ALA A 40 4.40 -2.01 -15.36
CA ALA A 40 5.21 -0.87 -15.78
C ALA A 40 4.52 0.50 -15.71
N ASP A 41 3.19 0.54 -15.70
CA ASP A 41 2.42 1.79 -15.56
C ASP A 41 2.38 2.20 -14.08
N ILE A 42 3.40 2.97 -13.69
CA ILE A 42 3.63 3.40 -12.32
C ILE A 42 3.67 4.91 -12.27
N GLN A 43 3.00 5.49 -11.28
CA GLN A 43 2.97 6.93 -11.04
C GLN A 43 3.39 7.23 -9.59
N ARG A 44 4.30 8.19 -9.42
CA ARG A 44 4.70 8.75 -8.12
C ARG A 44 3.97 10.07 -7.90
N LEU A 45 3.35 10.24 -6.73
CA LEU A 45 2.62 11.44 -6.31
C LEU A 45 3.22 11.94 -4.99
N ASP A 46 4.52 12.22 -5.02
CA ASP A 46 5.29 12.57 -3.83
C ASP A 46 4.98 13.97 -3.35
N VAL A 47 5.01 14.15 -2.03
CA VAL A 47 4.85 15.43 -1.37
C VAL A 47 6.13 15.82 -0.62
N ASP A 48 6.49 17.09 -0.68
CA ASP A 48 7.64 17.61 0.06
C ASP A 48 7.39 17.53 1.59
N ASP A 49 8.40 17.06 2.31
CA ASP A 49 8.38 16.94 3.75
C ASP A 49 9.81 17.04 4.32
N PRO A 50 10.20 18.19 4.87
CA PRO A 50 11.54 18.37 5.44
C PRO A 50 11.77 17.59 6.74
N SER A 51 10.74 16.93 7.29
CA SER A 51 10.87 16.12 8.51
C SER A 51 11.48 14.73 8.29
N VAL A 52 11.59 14.29 7.02
CA VAL A 52 12.22 13.02 6.65
C VAL A 52 13.55 13.24 5.92
N PRO A 53 14.53 12.32 6.05
CA PRO A 53 15.84 12.46 5.38
C PRO A 53 15.76 12.54 3.85
N SER A 54 14.79 11.88 3.23
CA SER A 54 14.54 11.93 1.78
C SER A 54 14.05 13.32 1.31
N GLY A 55 13.58 14.16 2.23
CA GLY A 55 12.91 15.43 1.94
C GLY A 55 11.50 15.29 1.36
N LYS A 56 10.98 14.06 1.19
CA LYS A 56 9.70 13.76 0.55
C LYS A 56 9.01 12.53 1.12
N ARG A 57 7.68 12.59 1.24
CA ARG A 57 6.84 11.42 1.55
C ARG A 57 6.31 10.80 0.26
N PRO A 58 6.57 9.50 0.04
CA PRO A 58 6.25 8.84 -1.21
C PRO A 58 4.78 8.40 -1.30
N ASN A 59 4.09 8.69 -2.41
CA ASN A 59 2.84 8.00 -2.76
C ASN A 59 3.02 7.30 -4.11
N LEU A 60 2.59 6.05 -4.21
CA LEU A 60 2.82 5.19 -5.37
C LEU A 60 1.50 4.66 -5.91
N VAL A 61 1.28 4.82 -7.22
CA VAL A 61 0.15 4.20 -7.91
C VAL A 61 0.65 3.23 -8.96
N VAL A 62 0.22 1.98 -8.88
CA VAL A 62 0.48 0.96 -9.90
C VAL A 62 -0.82 0.69 -10.65
N TRP A 63 -0.82 0.91 -11.97
CA TRP A 63 -2.00 0.78 -12.81
C TRP A 63 -2.02 -0.53 -13.60
N LEU A 64 -3.17 -1.19 -13.60
CA LEU A 64 -3.57 -2.17 -14.61
C LEU A 64 -4.64 -1.53 -15.50
N ARG A 65 -4.26 -1.19 -16.73
CA ARG A 65 -5.16 -0.53 -17.68
C ARG A 65 -6.18 -1.52 -18.25
N GLY A 66 -7.45 -1.10 -18.24
CA GLY A 66 -8.55 -1.89 -18.79
C GLY A 66 -8.62 -1.88 -20.32
N GLU A 67 -9.54 -2.67 -20.89
CA GLU A 67 -9.85 -2.67 -22.33
C GLU A 67 -10.91 -1.63 -22.73
N GLY A 68 -11.67 -1.10 -21.76
CA GLY A 68 -12.75 -0.14 -21.97
C GLY A 68 -12.30 1.23 -22.50
N THR A 69 -13.29 2.09 -22.78
CA THR A 69 -13.11 3.43 -23.36
C THR A 69 -12.14 4.33 -22.55
N PRO A 70 -11.40 5.24 -23.21
CA PRO A 70 -10.21 5.90 -22.68
C PRO A 70 -10.51 6.75 -21.45
N ARG A 71 -9.71 6.60 -20.37
CA ARG A 71 -9.47 7.49 -19.20
C ARG A 71 -10.66 8.24 -18.54
N GLU A 72 -11.89 8.07 -18.99
CA GLU A 72 -13.10 8.85 -18.63
C GLU A 72 -14.24 7.96 -18.10
N GLY A 73 -13.98 6.66 -17.89
CA GLY A 73 -14.88 5.75 -17.20
C GLY A 73 -14.50 5.55 -15.72
N PRO A 74 -15.36 4.86 -14.94
CA PRO A 74 -15.09 4.56 -13.55
C PRO A 74 -13.81 3.75 -13.41
N ARG A 75 -13.10 3.94 -12.31
CA ARG A 75 -11.87 3.21 -11.97
C ARG A 75 -12.08 2.46 -10.67
N LEU A 76 -11.44 1.31 -10.50
CA LEU A 76 -11.33 0.63 -9.22
C LEU A 76 -10.00 0.99 -8.58
N LEU A 77 -10.05 1.64 -7.42
CA LEU A 77 -8.88 2.01 -6.65
C LEU A 77 -8.81 1.14 -5.39
N VAL A 78 -7.72 0.42 -5.21
CA VAL A 78 -7.40 -0.29 -3.97
C VAL A 78 -6.41 0.57 -3.21
N VAL A 79 -6.84 1.15 -2.09
CA VAL A 79 -6.02 2.05 -1.28
C VAL A 79 -5.43 1.29 -0.10
N THR A 80 -4.10 1.30 0.00
CA THR A 80 -3.32 0.66 1.07
C THR A 80 -2.29 1.66 1.54
N HIS A 81 -1.78 1.54 2.76
CA HIS A 81 -0.70 2.39 3.24
C HIS A 81 0.63 1.65 3.32
N THR A 82 1.71 2.43 3.43
CA THR A 82 3.09 1.92 3.38
C THR A 82 3.87 2.17 4.66
N ASP A 83 3.44 3.11 5.49
CA ASP A 83 3.96 3.32 6.83
C ASP A 83 3.53 2.24 7.80
N VAL A 84 4.15 2.24 8.97
CA VAL A 84 3.79 1.38 10.10
C VAL A 84 4.00 2.14 11.39
N VAL A 85 3.22 1.83 12.41
CA VAL A 85 3.55 2.27 13.78
C VAL A 85 4.91 1.72 14.26
N PRO A 86 5.55 2.38 15.25
CA PRO A 86 6.70 1.81 15.93
C PRO A 86 6.45 0.39 16.45
N PRO A 87 7.50 -0.43 16.61
CA PRO A 87 7.35 -1.78 17.15
C PRO A 87 6.92 -1.80 18.63
N GLY A 88 6.99 -0.68 19.35
CA GLY A 88 6.71 -0.62 20.77
C GLY A 88 7.87 -1.18 21.59
N ASN A 89 7.55 -1.86 22.69
CA ASN A 89 8.56 -2.48 23.56
C ASN A 89 9.14 -3.74 22.90
N LEU A 90 10.46 -3.76 22.68
CA LEU A 90 11.15 -4.86 22.01
C LEU A 90 11.15 -6.16 22.82
N ASP A 91 11.04 -6.08 24.15
CA ASP A 91 11.01 -7.26 25.03
C ASP A 91 9.70 -8.07 24.89
N ASP A 92 8.64 -7.46 24.37
CA ASP A 92 7.37 -8.14 24.09
C ASP A 92 7.42 -8.92 22.76
N TRP A 93 8.47 -8.73 21.96
CA TRP A 93 8.68 -9.46 20.71
C TRP A 93 9.53 -10.71 20.93
N THR A 94 9.16 -11.80 20.24
CA THR A 94 9.94 -13.05 20.25
C THR A 94 11.20 -13.01 19.36
N GLY A 95 11.56 -11.84 18.85
CA GLY A 95 12.67 -11.58 17.92
C GLY A 95 12.46 -10.25 17.21
N ASP A 96 13.41 -9.84 16.38
CA ASP A 96 13.37 -8.53 15.70
C ASP A 96 12.02 -8.33 14.94
N PRO A 97 11.27 -7.24 15.22
CA PRO A 97 9.99 -6.94 14.58
C PRO A 97 10.09 -6.73 13.06
N PHE A 98 11.23 -6.28 12.56
CA PHE A 98 11.47 -6.03 11.15
C PHE A 98 12.19 -7.19 10.46
N THR A 99 12.46 -8.29 11.19
CA THR A 99 12.87 -9.57 10.59
C THR A 99 11.69 -10.53 10.64
N ALA A 100 10.97 -10.62 9.52
CA ALA A 100 9.77 -11.45 9.43
C ALA A 100 10.08 -12.94 9.73
N ARG A 101 9.27 -13.55 10.59
CA ARG A 101 9.32 -14.98 10.91
C ARG A 101 8.09 -15.69 10.35
N VAL A 102 8.28 -16.90 9.84
CA VAL A 102 7.19 -17.74 9.33
C VAL A 102 7.07 -18.99 10.18
N GLU A 103 6.10 -19.00 11.08
CA GLU A 103 5.95 -20.01 12.13
C GLU A 103 4.47 -20.35 12.30
N ASP A 104 4.15 -21.64 12.46
CA ASP A 104 2.77 -22.15 12.66
C ASP A 104 1.73 -21.61 11.65
N GLY A 105 2.15 -21.47 10.39
CA GLY A 105 1.29 -20.97 9.30
C GLY A 105 1.02 -19.47 9.34
N ARG A 106 1.75 -18.72 10.16
CA ARG A 106 1.64 -17.26 10.32
C ARG A 106 2.92 -16.57 9.89
N ILE A 107 2.79 -15.32 9.44
CA ILE A 107 3.92 -14.40 9.27
C ILE A 107 3.89 -13.42 10.44
N ILE A 108 4.99 -13.31 11.16
CA ILE A 108 5.12 -12.47 12.36
C ILE A 108 6.14 -11.39 12.05
N GLY A 109 5.72 -10.13 12.13
CA GLY A 109 6.56 -8.94 11.94
C GLY A 109 5.71 -7.67 11.99
N ARG A 110 6.35 -6.53 12.29
CA ARG A 110 5.69 -5.22 12.25
C ARG A 110 5.33 -4.89 10.81
N GLY A 111 4.06 -4.56 10.59
CA GLY A 111 3.54 -4.29 9.25
C GLY A 111 2.99 -5.52 8.55
N ALA A 112 3.02 -6.71 9.18
CA ALA A 112 2.55 -7.93 8.53
C ALA A 112 1.05 -7.88 8.20
N GLU A 113 0.24 -7.46 9.17
CA GLU A 113 -1.22 -7.37 9.05
C GLU A 113 -1.62 -5.98 8.57
N ASP A 114 -1.27 -4.96 9.35
CA ASP A 114 -1.52 -3.54 9.08
C ASP A 114 -0.27 -2.82 8.49
N ASN A 115 -0.20 -2.49 7.19
CA ASN A 115 -1.11 -2.90 6.11
C ASN A 115 -0.42 -3.79 5.04
N GLY A 116 0.67 -4.47 5.42
CA GLY A 116 1.49 -5.25 4.49
C GLY A 116 0.76 -6.43 3.83
N GLN A 117 -0.18 -7.09 4.53
CA GLN A 117 -0.94 -8.22 3.95
C GLN A 117 -1.77 -7.76 2.76
N SER A 118 -2.43 -6.61 2.90
CA SER A 118 -3.39 -6.08 1.94
C SER A 118 -2.69 -5.47 0.74
N LEU A 119 -1.60 -4.74 0.98
CA LEU A 119 -0.68 -4.30 -0.07
C LEU A 119 -0.15 -5.49 -0.87
N THR A 120 0.35 -6.52 -0.19
CA THR A 120 0.87 -7.72 -0.85
C THR A 120 -0.20 -8.46 -1.65
N ALA A 121 -1.39 -8.63 -1.08
CA ALA A 121 -2.51 -9.33 -1.72
C ALA A 121 -2.97 -8.61 -2.99
N SER A 122 -3.20 -7.30 -2.89
CA SER A 122 -3.65 -6.47 -4.01
C SER A 122 -2.63 -6.42 -5.16
N LEU A 123 -1.34 -6.27 -4.84
CA LEU A 123 -0.25 -6.32 -5.83
C LEU A 123 -0.20 -7.66 -6.57
N PHE A 124 -0.32 -8.77 -5.85
CA PHE A 124 -0.31 -10.10 -6.46
C PHE A 124 -1.60 -10.42 -7.23
N ALA A 125 -2.75 -9.83 -6.87
CA ALA A 125 -3.98 -9.94 -7.64
C ALA A 125 -3.83 -9.28 -9.02
N VAL A 126 -3.32 -8.04 -9.05
CA VAL A 126 -3.03 -7.33 -10.31
C VAL A 126 -1.96 -8.05 -11.12
N LYS A 127 -0.90 -8.54 -10.48
CA LYS A 127 0.12 -9.36 -11.15
C LYS A 127 -0.48 -10.62 -11.78
N ALA A 128 -1.40 -11.30 -11.11
CA ALA A 128 -2.03 -12.51 -11.63
C ALA A 128 -2.85 -12.18 -12.89
N LEU A 129 -3.65 -11.12 -12.88
CA LEU A 129 -4.39 -10.65 -14.06
C LEU A 129 -3.45 -10.32 -15.21
N HIS A 130 -2.39 -9.55 -14.93
CA HIS A 130 -1.37 -9.20 -15.92
C HIS A 130 -0.73 -10.45 -16.56
N ASN A 131 -0.30 -11.42 -15.74
CA ASN A 131 0.32 -12.66 -16.23
C ASN A 131 -0.61 -13.54 -17.06
N MET A 132 -1.91 -13.49 -16.78
CA MET A 132 -2.92 -14.20 -17.57
C MET A 132 -3.30 -13.44 -18.86
N GLY A 133 -2.77 -12.22 -19.07
CA GLY A 133 -3.18 -11.34 -20.15
C GLY A 133 -4.62 -10.84 -20.02
N LEU A 134 -5.22 -10.95 -18.83
CA LEU A 134 -6.57 -10.49 -18.56
C LEU A 134 -6.56 -9.00 -18.25
N ARG A 135 -7.40 -8.26 -18.95
CA ARG A 135 -7.61 -6.83 -18.75
C ARG A 135 -9.07 -6.60 -18.38
N PRO A 136 -9.36 -5.99 -17.22
CA PRO A 136 -10.73 -5.64 -16.85
C PRO A 136 -11.33 -4.59 -17.80
N ASP A 137 -12.65 -4.37 -17.73
CA ASP A 137 -13.30 -3.31 -18.50
C ASP A 137 -12.94 -1.90 -18.00
N ILE A 138 -12.51 -1.79 -16.74
CA ILE A 138 -12.14 -0.55 -16.06
C ILE A 138 -10.65 -0.54 -15.68
N ASP A 139 -10.08 0.65 -15.50
CA ASP A 139 -8.75 0.79 -14.92
C ASP A 139 -8.76 0.35 -13.45
N VAL A 140 -7.76 -0.44 -13.06
CA VAL A 140 -7.51 -0.81 -11.67
C VAL A 140 -6.22 -0.12 -11.21
N GLY A 141 -6.31 0.68 -10.14
CA GLY A 141 -5.18 1.37 -9.53
C GLY A 141 -4.90 0.85 -8.13
N LEU A 142 -3.67 0.40 -7.87
CA LEU A 142 -3.19 0.13 -6.53
C LEU A 142 -2.56 1.40 -5.98
N VAL A 143 -3.23 2.05 -5.04
CA VAL A 143 -2.87 3.37 -4.50
C VAL A 143 -2.23 3.14 -3.13
N MET A 144 -0.91 3.18 -3.10
CA MET A 144 -0.08 2.98 -1.91
C MET A 144 0.30 4.36 -1.35
N VAL A 145 -0.28 4.71 -0.20
CA VAL A 145 -0.13 6.03 0.43
C VAL A 145 0.85 6.01 1.61
N ALA A 146 1.42 7.18 1.91
CA ALA A 146 2.20 7.44 3.11
C ALA A 146 1.33 7.98 4.25
N ASP A 147 1.89 8.07 5.47
CA ASP A 147 1.38 8.88 6.58
C ASP A 147 0.01 8.51 7.16
N GLU A 148 -0.49 7.31 6.87
CA GLU A 148 -1.81 6.87 7.32
C GLU A 148 -1.88 6.83 8.87
N GLU A 149 -0.85 6.25 9.50
CA GLU A 149 -0.83 5.87 10.92
C GLU A 149 -0.87 7.04 11.92
N VAL A 150 -0.70 8.28 11.43
CA VAL A 150 -0.61 9.48 12.27
C VAL A 150 -1.57 10.58 11.86
N GLY A 151 -1.84 10.76 10.57
CA GLY A 151 -2.61 11.95 10.18
C GLY A 151 -3.08 12.04 8.74
N ASN A 152 -2.67 11.14 7.86
CA ASN A 152 -3.12 11.06 6.47
C ASN A 152 -2.87 12.34 5.64
N THR A 153 -2.09 13.29 6.14
CA THR A 153 -1.89 14.61 5.49
C THR A 153 -0.94 14.53 4.31
N LYS A 154 0.06 13.65 4.38
CA LYS A 154 1.04 13.43 3.31
C LYS A 154 0.66 12.29 2.37
N GLY A 155 -0.32 11.48 2.77
CA GLY A 155 -0.88 10.38 2.02
C GLY A 155 -2.13 10.74 1.24
N ILE A 156 -3.26 10.15 1.65
CA ILE A 156 -4.55 10.34 0.98
C ILE A 156 -5.00 11.81 0.95
N GLY A 157 -4.70 12.59 1.99
CA GLY A 157 -4.97 14.04 2.03
C GLY A 157 -4.27 14.79 0.90
N HIS A 158 -3.00 14.48 0.66
CA HIS A 158 -2.27 15.06 -0.48
C HIS A 158 -2.87 14.65 -1.83
N LEU A 159 -3.26 13.38 -1.99
CA LEU A 159 -3.91 12.90 -3.23
C LEU A 159 -5.27 13.58 -3.46
N LEU A 160 -6.03 13.87 -2.40
CA LEU A 160 -7.27 14.63 -2.48
C LEU A 160 -7.00 16.07 -2.95
N ASP A 161 -5.98 16.74 -2.38
CA ASP A 161 -5.60 18.10 -2.79
C ASP A 161 -5.16 18.19 -4.26
N LEU A 162 -4.54 17.12 -4.79
CA LEU A 162 -4.18 17.02 -6.20
C LEU A 162 -5.38 16.73 -7.12
N GLY A 163 -6.57 16.46 -6.58
CA GLY A 163 -7.73 16.05 -7.36
C GLY A 163 -7.56 14.67 -8.01
N PHE A 164 -6.80 13.76 -7.37
CA PHE A 164 -6.53 12.43 -7.90
C PHE A 164 -7.79 11.57 -7.99
N PHE A 165 -8.65 11.65 -6.98
CA PHE A 165 -9.91 10.91 -6.88
C PHE A 165 -11.02 11.62 -7.64
N ARG A 166 -11.86 10.84 -8.32
CA ARG A 166 -12.97 11.31 -9.15
C ARG A 166 -14.30 10.89 -8.54
N PRO A 167 -15.40 11.62 -8.83
CA PRO A 167 -16.72 11.30 -8.28
C PRO A 167 -17.27 9.90 -8.62
N ASP A 168 -16.74 9.26 -9.67
CA ASP A 168 -17.16 7.96 -10.20
C ASP A 168 -16.16 6.83 -9.88
N ASP A 169 -15.12 7.09 -9.10
CA ASP A 169 -14.20 6.04 -8.65
C ASP A 169 -14.90 5.09 -7.67
N LEU A 170 -14.65 3.80 -7.85
CA LEU A 170 -14.93 2.75 -6.88
C LEU A 170 -13.68 2.59 -6.02
N VAL A 171 -13.81 2.74 -4.70
CA VAL A 171 -12.67 2.67 -3.79
C VAL A 171 -12.84 1.50 -2.82
N VAL A 172 -11.80 0.69 -2.68
CA VAL A 172 -11.70 -0.40 -1.70
C VAL A 172 -10.51 -0.10 -0.80
N VAL A 173 -10.74 -0.11 0.52
CA VAL A 173 -9.70 0.13 1.54
C VAL A 173 -9.60 -1.11 2.42
N PRO A 174 -8.78 -2.11 2.06
CA PRO A 174 -8.63 -3.34 2.82
C PRO A 174 -7.70 -3.14 4.03
N ASP A 175 -8.08 -2.27 4.96
CA ASP A 175 -7.25 -1.87 6.11
C ASP A 175 -7.88 -2.20 7.47
N HIS A 176 -8.93 -3.02 7.42
CA HIS A 176 -9.59 -3.53 8.60
C HIS A 176 -10.14 -4.93 8.31
N GLY A 177 -10.17 -5.80 9.31
CA GLY A 177 -10.64 -7.16 9.15
C GLY A 177 -10.99 -7.84 10.46
N GLU A 178 -11.80 -8.90 10.31
CA GLU A 178 -12.16 -9.84 11.37
C GLU A 178 -11.52 -11.20 11.09
N PRO A 179 -11.29 -12.06 12.11
CA PRO A 179 -10.63 -13.35 11.93
C PRO A 179 -11.26 -14.30 10.90
N ASP A 180 -12.56 -14.13 10.62
CA ASP A 180 -13.29 -14.95 9.64
C ASP A 180 -13.44 -14.27 8.26
N GLY A 181 -12.94 -13.04 8.11
CA GLY A 181 -12.97 -12.28 6.87
C GLY A 181 -14.37 -11.90 6.38
N ARG A 182 -15.38 -11.90 7.25
CA ARG A 182 -16.78 -11.65 6.85
C ARG A 182 -17.20 -10.20 6.91
N LEU A 183 -16.40 -9.34 7.53
CA LEU A 183 -16.72 -7.94 7.69
C LEU A 183 -16.50 -7.19 6.38
N VAL A 184 -17.54 -6.51 5.90
CA VAL A 184 -17.46 -5.54 4.82
C VAL A 184 -18.19 -4.30 5.29
N GLU A 185 -17.46 -3.20 5.43
CA GLU A 185 -18.05 -1.90 5.66
C GLU A 185 -18.36 -1.24 4.32
N VAL A 186 -19.59 -0.75 4.17
CA VAL A 186 -20.03 -0.04 2.97
C VAL A 186 -20.46 1.34 3.38
N SER A 187 -19.78 2.35 2.83
CA SER A 187 -20.21 3.73 2.89
C SER A 187 -20.72 4.15 1.52
N GLU A 188 -21.89 4.76 1.49
CA GLU A 188 -22.39 5.52 0.33
C GLU A 188 -22.56 6.99 0.71
N LYS A 189 -22.95 7.83 -0.25
CA LYS A 189 -23.06 9.28 -0.07
C LYS A 189 -23.93 9.62 1.16
N ALA A 190 -23.47 10.58 1.96
CA ALA A 190 -24.28 11.23 2.99
C ALA A 190 -25.34 12.16 2.37
#